data_AF-A0A1B6JIW1-F1
#
_entry.id   AF-A0A1B6JIW1-F1
#
_cell.length_a   1.000
_cell.length_b   1.000
_cell.length_c   1.000
_cell.angle_alpha   90.00
_cell.angle_beta   90.00
_cell.angle_gamma   90.00
#
_symmetry.space_group_name_H-M   'P 1'
#
loop_
_entity.id
_entity.type
_entity.pdbx_description
1 polymer ?
#
loop_
_entity_poly.entity_id
_entity_poly.type
_entity_poly.pdbx_seq_one_letter_code
_entity_poly.pdbx_strand_id
1 'polypeptide(L)'
;KTNKKGGVAAYVKLHLQESVRLLRTSDDTSELVCEAVLTEIKIKTEVLLLLGVYRPPHANLDTAIDILADIIDQPHQTNKHILLMGDINVNNLQTNNENNKLLEFLSFFNITRQQLP
;
A
#
# COMPACT_ATOMS: atom_id res chain seq x y z
N LYS A 1 4.24 -5.53 -26.11
CA LYS A 1 2.85 -5.04 -25.88
C LYS A 1 2.97 -3.81 -24.99
N THR A 2 2.59 -2.63 -25.48
CA THR A 2 2.71 -1.38 -24.72
C THR A 2 1.46 -1.19 -23.87
N ASN A 3 1.45 -1.72 -22.65
CA ASN A 3 0.51 -1.25 -21.66
C ASN A 3 1.04 0.11 -21.14
N LYS A 4 0.35 1.18 -21.55
CA LYS A 4 0.43 2.49 -20.92
C LYS A 4 -0.92 2.68 -20.26
N LYS A 5 -1.00 2.60 -18.92
CA LYS A 5 -1.91 3.40 -18.07
C LYS A 5 -1.87 2.88 -16.64
N GLY A 6 -1.61 3.79 -15.69
CA GLY A 6 -1.70 3.54 -14.25
C GLY A 6 -0.36 3.60 -13.55
N GLY A 7 -0.39 3.41 -12.24
CA GLY A 7 0.78 3.32 -11.39
C GLY A 7 0.73 4.25 -10.18
N VAL A 8 1.49 3.87 -9.16
CA VAL A 8 1.71 4.69 -7.97
C VAL A 8 3.03 5.44 -8.12
N ALA A 9 3.06 6.71 -7.73
CA ALA A 9 4.28 7.48 -7.66
C ALA A 9 4.44 8.09 -6.26
N ALA A 10 5.65 8.02 -5.72
CA ALA A 10 6.04 8.74 -4.53
C ALA A 10 6.98 9.88 -4.92
N TYR A 11 6.67 11.10 -4.50
CA TYR A 11 7.50 12.27 -4.71
C TYR A 11 8.16 12.70 -3.39
N VAL A 12 9.48 12.89 -3.42
CA VAL A 12 10.26 13.28 -2.24
C VAL A 12 10.95 14.60 -2.53
N LYS A 13 10.88 15.54 -1.57
CA LYS A 13 11.63 16.80 -1.66
C LYS A 13 13.13 16.52 -1.60
N LEU A 14 13.93 17.20 -2.41
CA LEU A 14 15.37 16.95 -2.56
C LEU A 14 16.13 16.86 -1.22
N HIS A 15 15.87 17.78 -0.28
CA HIS A 15 16.53 17.79 1.03
C HIS A 15 16.12 16.64 1.97
N LEU A 16 15.12 15.83 1.60
CA LEU A 16 14.68 14.65 2.35
C LEU A 16 15.08 13.34 1.64
N GLN A 17 15.70 13.40 0.46
CA GLN A 17 15.99 12.22 -0.36
C GLN A 17 16.86 11.20 0.38
N GLU A 18 17.87 11.64 1.12
CA GLU A 18 18.77 10.76 1.89
C GLU A 18 18.05 10.02 3.03
N SER A 19 16.91 10.54 3.47
CA SER A 19 16.07 9.91 4.50
C SER A 19 15.07 8.92 3.92
N VAL A 20 14.99 8.74 2.59
CA VAL A 20 14.02 7.87 1.94
C VAL A 20 14.72 6.77 1.15
N ARG A 21 14.28 5.53 1.33
CA ARG A 21 14.78 4.36 0.62
C ARG A 21 13.62 3.59 0.00
N LEU A 22 13.68 3.34 -1.31
CA LEU A 22 12.77 2.40 -1.96
C LEU A 22 13.12 0.97 -1.50
N LEU A 23 12.13 0.25 -0.97
CA LEU A 23 12.32 -1.15 -0.54
C LEU A 23 11.80 -2.12 -1.59
N ARG A 24 10.59 -1.89 -2.09
CA ARG A 24 9.90 -2.83 -2.97
C ARG A 24 8.88 -2.11 -3.85
N THR A 25 8.65 -2.64 -5.04
CA THR A 25 7.49 -2.34 -5.88
C THR A 25 6.73 -3.64 -6.13
N SER A 26 5.45 -3.54 -6.45
CA SER A 26 4.73 -4.64 -7.09
C SER A 26 5.37 -4.96 -8.46
N ASP A 27 5.22 -6.20 -8.92
CA ASP A 27 5.85 -6.68 -10.16
C ASP A 27 4.92 -6.53 -11.38
N ASP A 28 5.42 -6.89 -12.56
CA ASP A 28 4.67 -6.80 -13.81
C ASP A 28 3.40 -7.68 -13.84
N THR A 29 3.30 -8.69 -12.96
CA THR A 29 2.11 -9.54 -12.86
C THR A 29 0.97 -8.87 -12.10
N SER A 30 1.27 -7.77 -11.40
CA SER A 30 0.33 -6.96 -10.63
C SER A 30 -0.34 -5.84 -11.46
N GLU A 31 0.07 -5.67 -12.72
CA GLU A 31 -0.41 -4.62 -13.62
C GLU A 31 -1.95 -4.71 -13.80
N LEU A 32 -2.65 -3.58 -13.65
CA LEU A 32 -4.12 -3.46 -13.69
C LEU A 32 -4.86 -4.22 -12.57
N VAL A 33 -4.14 -4.80 -11.61
CA VAL A 33 -4.70 -5.49 -10.45
C VAL A 33 -4.49 -4.68 -9.18
N CYS A 34 -3.22 -4.45 -8.85
CA CYS A 34 -2.79 -3.69 -7.68
C CYS A 34 -1.36 -3.20 -7.90
N GLU A 35 -1.19 -1.90 -8.11
CA GLU A 35 0.11 -1.27 -8.17
C GLU A 35 0.50 -0.77 -6.78
N ALA A 36 1.69 -1.14 -6.31
CA ALA A 36 2.14 -0.80 -4.97
C ALA A 36 3.63 -0.42 -4.91
N VAL A 37 3.98 0.51 -4.03
CA VAL A 37 5.35 0.93 -3.76
C VAL A 37 5.59 1.04 -2.27
N LEU A 38 6.54 0.27 -1.76
CA LEU A 38 6.96 0.30 -0.37
C LEU A 38 8.25 1.11 -0.24
N THR A 39 8.17 2.16 0.57
CA THR A 39 9.28 3.05 0.88
C THR A 39 9.55 3.08 2.37
N GLU A 40 10.82 3.16 2.74
CA GLU A 40 11.26 3.41 4.10
C GLU A 40 11.63 4.89 4.24
N ILE A 41 11.10 5.55 5.26
CA ILE A 41 11.31 6.96 5.56
C ILE A 41 11.88 7.06 6.97
N LYS A 42 13.11 7.57 7.10
CA LYS A 42 13.74 7.85 8.38
C LYS A 42 13.31 9.24 8.89
N ILE A 43 12.68 9.28 10.06
CA ILE A 43 12.23 10.51 10.70
C ILE A 43 12.92 10.61 12.07
N LYS A 44 13.97 11.42 12.16
CA LYS A 44 14.83 11.51 13.36
C LYS A 44 15.40 10.13 13.75
N THR A 45 14.96 9.56 14.87
CA THR A 45 15.35 8.24 15.38
C THR A 45 14.42 7.12 14.93
N GLU A 46 13.26 7.46 14.37
CA GLU A 46 12.23 6.52 13.98
C GLU A 46 12.29 6.17 12.50
N VAL A 47 11.72 5.02 12.16
CA VAL A 47 11.55 4.56 10.78
C VAL A 47 10.07 4.32 10.51
N LEU A 48 9.57 4.96 9.45
CA LEU A 48 8.23 4.77 8.92
C LEU A 48 8.30 4.01 7.60
N LEU A 49 7.51 2.96 7.47
CA LEU A 49 7.27 2.28 6.21
C LEU A 49 6.03 2.89 5.57
N LEU A 50 6.19 3.53 4.42
CA LEU A 50 5.10 4.07 3.62
C LEU A 50 4.82 3.14 2.44
N LEU A 51 3.64 2.53 2.43
CA LEU A 51 3.13 1.74 1.32
C LEU A 51 2.13 2.57 0.52
N GLY A 52 2.54 3.03 -0.65
CA GLY A 52 1.66 3.64 -1.64
C GLY A 52 0.92 2.56 -2.42
N VAL A 53 -0.39 2.67 -2.60
CA VAL A 53 -1.21 1.68 -3.32
C VAL A 53 -2.18 2.31 -4.32
N TYR A 54 -2.41 1.61 -5.41
CA TYR A 54 -3.54 1.83 -6.31
C TYR A 54 -4.12 0.49 -6.73
N ARG A 55 -5.42 0.28 -6.54
CA ARG A 55 -6.16 -0.85 -7.09
C ARG A 55 -7.30 -0.30 -7.94
N PRO A 56 -7.35 -0.55 -9.26
CA PRO A 56 -8.46 -0.12 -10.10
C PRO A 56 -9.81 -0.66 -9.61
N PRO A 57 -10.92 0.07 -9.80
CA PRO A 57 -12.24 -0.34 -9.27
C PRO A 57 -12.78 -1.65 -9.84
N HIS A 58 -12.27 -2.10 -11.00
CA HIS A 58 -12.70 -3.33 -11.65
C HIS A 58 -11.82 -4.55 -11.31
N ALA A 59 -10.66 -4.34 -10.69
CA ALA A 59 -9.74 -5.41 -10.34
C ALA A 59 -10.28 -6.26 -9.20
N ASN A 60 -9.84 -7.51 -9.07
CA ASN A 60 -10.27 -8.36 -7.96
C ASN A 60 -9.61 -7.93 -6.63
N LEU A 61 -10.40 -7.77 -5.57
CA LEU A 61 -9.90 -7.33 -4.26
C LEU A 61 -9.05 -8.40 -3.56
N ASP A 62 -9.41 -9.68 -3.67
CA ASP A 62 -8.68 -10.77 -3.01
C ASP A 62 -7.25 -10.87 -3.59
N THR A 63 -7.12 -10.80 -4.92
CA THR A 63 -5.80 -10.77 -5.57
C THR A 63 -4.99 -9.53 -5.16
N ALA A 64 -5.63 -8.37 -5.02
CA ALA A 64 -4.96 -7.17 -4.53
C ALA A 64 -4.48 -7.32 -3.08
N ILE A 65 -5.28 -7.97 -2.22
CA ILE A 65 -4.90 -8.30 -0.84
C ILE A 65 -3.70 -9.25 -0.81
N ASP A 66 -3.67 -10.28 -1.66
CA ASP A 66 -2.54 -11.22 -1.74
C ASP A 66 -1.23 -10.50 -2.09
N ILE A 67 -1.29 -9.58 -3.07
CA ILE A 67 -0.15 -8.74 -3.46
C ILE A 67 0.31 -7.85 -2.29
N LEU A 68 -0.62 -7.23 -1.57
CA LEU A 68 -0.29 -6.39 -0.42
C LEU A 68 0.27 -7.20 0.75
N ALA A 69 -0.27 -8.38 1.00
CA ALA A 69 0.23 -9.29 2.03
C ALA A 69 1.68 -9.68 1.75
N ASP A 70 2.01 -10.09 0.53
CA ASP A 70 3.38 -10.43 0.13
C ASP A 70 4.34 -9.24 0.30
N ILE A 71 3.91 -8.02 -0.04
CA ILE A 71 4.73 -6.81 0.14
C ILE A 71 4.96 -6.49 1.63
N ILE A 72 3.97 -6.69 2.49
CA ILE A 72 3.98 -6.30 3.90
C ILE A 72 4.59 -7.36 4.82
N ASP A 73 4.53 -8.65 4.46
CA ASP A 73 4.84 -9.77 5.36
C ASP A 73 6.24 -9.69 6.00
N GLN A 74 7.30 -9.48 5.20
CA GLN A 74 8.65 -9.34 5.76
C GLN A 74 8.86 -8.01 6.52
N PRO A 75 8.48 -6.83 5.98
CA PRO A 75 8.63 -5.57 6.70
C PRO A 75 7.86 -5.50 8.03
N HIS A 76 6.69 -6.13 8.12
CA HIS A 76 5.85 -6.13 9.32
C HIS A 76 6.52 -6.80 10.53
N GLN A 77 7.38 -7.78 10.29
CA GLN A 77 8.16 -8.44 11.33
C GLN A 77 9.22 -7.54 11.97
N THR A 78 9.52 -6.40 11.34
CA THR A 78 10.32 -5.34 11.94
C THR A 78 9.36 -4.42 12.68
N ASN A 79 9.58 -4.14 13.98
CA ASN A 79 8.73 -3.29 14.84
C ASN A 79 8.56 -1.82 14.38
N LYS A 80 8.70 -1.54 13.08
CA LYS A 80 8.54 -0.25 12.42
C LYS A 80 7.06 0.07 12.23
N HIS A 81 6.73 1.34 12.27
CA HIS A 81 5.38 1.79 11.92
C HIS A 81 5.14 1.65 10.42
N ILE A 82 3.96 1.17 10.05
CA ILE A 82 3.51 1.09 8.65
C ILE A 82 2.36 2.06 8.43
N LEU A 83 2.44 2.85 7.37
CA LEU A 83 1.39 3.70 6.86
C LEU A 83 1.06 3.25 5.44
N LEU A 84 -0.16 2.77 5.23
CA LEU A 84 -0.71 2.47 3.91
C LEU A 84 -1.50 3.69 3.41
N MET A 85 -1.15 4.19 2.22
CA MET A 85 -1.85 5.32 1.58
C MET A 85 -2.12 5.03 0.12
N GLY A 86 -3.24 5.55 -0.38
CA GLY A 86 -3.58 5.47 -1.79
C GLY A 86 -5.04 5.11 -2.02
N ASP A 87 -5.36 4.76 -3.27
CA ASP A 87 -6.73 4.48 -3.69
C ASP A 87 -6.93 2.98 -3.96
N ILE A 88 -7.55 2.31 -3.00
CA ILE A 88 -7.89 0.89 -3.08
C ILE A 88 -9.26 0.64 -3.74
N ASN A 89 -10.01 1.71 -4.06
CA ASN A 89 -11.37 1.65 -4.60
C ASN A 89 -12.33 0.75 -3.79
N VAL A 90 -12.24 0.79 -2.45
CA VAL A 90 -13.21 0.15 -1.53
C VAL A 90 -13.90 1.24 -0.72
N ASN A 91 -15.22 1.37 -0.92
CA ASN A 91 -16.05 2.35 -0.25
C ASN A 91 -16.06 2.14 1.28
N ASN A 92 -15.57 3.11 2.05
CA ASN A 92 -15.56 3.06 3.51
C ASN A 92 -16.89 3.47 4.15
N LEU A 93 -17.78 4.13 3.40
CA LEU A 93 -19.10 4.61 3.87
C LEU A 93 -20.17 3.52 3.82
N GLN A 94 -19.86 2.36 3.24
CA GLN A 94 -20.77 1.23 3.10
C GLN A 94 -20.21 0.01 3.81
N THR A 95 -21.00 -0.57 4.70
CA THR A 95 -20.73 -1.91 5.23
C THR A 95 -21.07 -2.93 4.15
N ASN A 96 -20.06 -3.46 3.49
CA ASN A 96 -20.19 -4.50 2.48
C ASN A 96 -19.06 -5.54 2.61
N ASN A 97 -19.12 -6.59 1.80
CA ASN A 97 -18.15 -7.67 1.86
C ASN A 97 -16.72 -7.20 1.56
N GLU A 98 -16.52 -6.32 0.59
CA GLU A 98 -15.20 -5.77 0.26
C GLU A 98 -14.61 -4.94 1.40
N ASN A 99 -15.44 -4.12 2.06
CA ASN A 99 -15.04 -3.35 3.23
C ASN A 99 -14.60 -4.26 4.38
N ASN A 100 -15.41 -5.27 4.70
CA ASN A 100 -15.11 -6.23 5.77
C ASN A 100 -13.80 -6.99 5.49
N LYS A 101 -13.62 -7.49 4.26
CA LYS A 101 -12.39 -8.18 3.85
C LYS A 101 -11.15 -7.29 4.00
N LEU A 102 -11.25 -6.04 3.55
CA LEU A 102 -10.15 -5.10 3.69
C LEU A 102 -9.84 -4.79 5.16
N LEU A 103 -10.86 -4.61 6.01
CA LEU A 103 -10.66 -4.40 7.44
C LEU A 103 -10.02 -5.61 8.14
N GLU A 104 -10.45 -6.83 7.78
CA GLU A 104 -9.87 -8.07 8.29
C GLU A 104 -8.39 -8.18 7.93
N PHE A 105 -8.05 -7.98 6.65
CA PHE A 105 -6.66 -7.92 6.18
C PHE A 105 -5.83 -6.89 6.95
N LEU A 106 -6.32 -5.65 7.08
CA LEU A 106 -5.59 -4.60 7.80
C LEU A 106 -5.40 -4.95 9.28
N SER A 107 -6.41 -5.56 9.91
CA SER A 107 -6.35 -5.99 11.31
C SER A 107 -5.31 -7.08 11.57
N PHE A 108 -5.11 -7.99 10.61
CA PHE A 108 -4.06 -9.03 10.69
C PHE A 108 -2.66 -8.42 10.82
N PHE A 109 -2.43 -7.26 10.19
CA PHE A 109 -1.18 -6.52 10.27
C PHE A 109 -1.19 -5.39 11.32
N ASN A 110 -2.17 -5.35 12.22
CA ASN A 110 -2.35 -4.28 13.21
C ASN A 110 -2.41 -2.87 12.58
N ILE A 111 -2.93 -2.77 11.36
CA ILE A 111 -3.13 -1.50 10.66
C ILE A 111 -4.56 -1.04 10.87
N THR A 112 -4.73 0.21 11.31
CA THR A 112 -6.06 0.82 11.46
C THR A 112 -6.35 1.74 10.28
N ARG A 113 -7.49 1.51 9.60
CA ARG A 113 -8.00 2.41 8.57
C ARG A 113 -8.68 3.62 9.21
N GLN A 114 -8.24 4.82 8.83
CA GLN A 114 -8.91 6.06 9.24
C GLN A 114 -10.22 6.24 8.47
N GLN A 115 -11.28 6.64 9.18
CA GLN A 115 -12.56 7.02 8.57
C GLN A 115 -12.44 8.46 8.06
N LEU A 116 -11.96 8.61 6.83
CA LEU A 116 -11.88 9.90 6.15
C LEU A 116 -13.17 10.15 5.34
N PRO A 117 -13.72 11.37 5.38
CA PRO A 117 -14.92 11.77 4.63
C PRO A 117 -14.69 11.85 3.11
#